data_AF-A0AAC9JCX3-F1
#
_entry.id   AF-A0AAC9JCX3-F1
#
_cell.length_a   1.000
_cell.length_b   1.000
_cell.length_c   1.000
_cell.angle_alpha   90.00
_cell.angle_beta   90.00
_cell.angle_gamma   90.00
#
_symmetry.space_group_name_H-M   'P 1'
#
loop_
_entity.id
_entity.type
_entity.pdbx_description
1 polymer ?
#
loop_
_entity_poly.entity_id
_entity_poly.type
_entity_poly.pdbx_seq_one_letter_code
_entity_poly.pdbx_strand_id
1 'polypeptide(L)'
;MTLRVTLLPEHFNWAGGFDFLRHILNGLASISSKYNVEISIAVKQELAVSELYSQLLDYLTQSHLSSIKTFIYQTIQTDFVDLLNQHNIDVVMPVNADLGADFPLPWVSYIPDFQHRYLFLNFTESECFSRETAFVARLRDCKTMLVNSNAVKDDIVHFYPWVNPERIFSLPYSPHPLPEWLNLDSEHVREKYSVGSRYFMICNQFWLHKDHKTAFTAFASLKRSDLQLVCTGNVNDYRRPEYLDELLEWASELRISNQLLLLGHIPKLDQIALLGGSLALLQPTLFEGGPGGGAVYDAISIGKPVILSDIKVNQEVMSEDLTYFKAGDAEQLANAMVTQLSGSPKPSTDTLINNGIKNQQKLGEALYDIIQKTLEYYK
;
A
#
# COMPACT_ATOMS: atom_id res chain seq x y z
N MET A 1 31.33 0.47 9.56
CA MET A 1 31.04 1.57 8.64
C MET A 1 29.58 1.97 8.85
N THR A 2 29.27 3.27 8.87
CA THR A 2 27.87 3.73 8.96
C THR A 2 27.30 3.80 7.57
N LEU A 3 26.12 3.22 7.36
CA LEU A 3 25.40 3.24 6.09
C LEU A 3 24.36 4.35 6.11
N ARG A 4 24.46 5.33 5.20
CA ARG A 4 23.57 6.49 5.13
C ARG A 4 22.58 6.34 3.98
N VAL A 5 21.31 6.24 4.33
CA VAL A 5 20.20 6.02 3.40
C VAL A 5 19.34 7.28 3.36
N THR A 6 19.00 7.75 2.16
CA THR A 6 18.08 8.88 1.98
C THR A 6 16.81 8.45 1.25
N LEU A 7 15.65 8.78 1.83
CA LEU A 7 14.33 8.60 1.21
C LEU A 7 13.86 9.88 0.50
N LEU A 8 13.03 9.74 -0.55
CA LEU A 8 12.50 10.82 -1.38
C LEU A 8 10.96 10.85 -1.39
N PRO A 9 10.29 11.56 -0.47
CA PRO A 9 8.84 11.55 -0.33
C PRO A 9 8.07 12.10 -1.54
N GLU A 10 8.66 13.00 -2.33
CA GLU A 10 8.05 13.61 -3.53
C GLU A 10 7.64 12.58 -4.58
N HIS A 11 8.26 11.41 -4.56
CA HIS A 11 7.99 10.29 -5.45
C HIS A 11 6.75 9.47 -5.05
N PHE A 12 6.11 9.84 -3.94
CA PHE A 12 5.06 9.06 -3.26
C PHE A 12 3.88 9.93 -2.80
N ASN A 13 3.52 10.94 -3.60
CA ASN A 13 2.52 11.97 -3.25
C ASN A 13 1.05 11.57 -3.42
N TRP A 14 0.72 10.30 -3.21
CA TRP A 14 -0.65 9.78 -3.17
C TRP A 14 -0.82 8.86 -1.94
N ALA A 15 -2.05 8.62 -1.50
CA ALA A 15 -2.32 7.89 -0.25
C ALA A 15 -1.55 6.56 -0.10
N GLY A 16 -1.67 5.66 -1.08
CA GLY A 16 -0.94 4.38 -1.05
C GLY A 16 0.58 4.51 -1.18
N GLY A 17 1.07 5.57 -1.84
CA GLY A 17 2.51 5.85 -1.95
C GLY A 17 3.08 6.28 -0.61
N PHE A 18 2.31 7.08 0.14
CA PHE A 18 2.71 7.53 1.46
C PHE A 18 2.77 6.39 2.48
N ASP A 19 1.79 5.48 2.45
CA ASP A 19 1.82 4.26 3.27
C ASP A 19 2.98 3.34 2.88
N PHE A 20 3.31 3.24 1.59
CA PHE A 20 4.51 2.55 1.13
C PHE A 20 5.79 3.18 1.67
N LEU A 21 5.93 4.51 1.65
CA LEU A 21 7.09 5.19 2.21
C LEU A 21 7.24 4.92 3.72
N ARG A 22 6.14 4.98 4.47
CA ARG A 22 6.11 4.62 5.91
C ARG A 22 6.53 3.16 6.13
N HIS A 23 6.09 2.26 5.27
CA HIS A 23 6.46 0.85 5.32
C HIS A 23 7.98 0.66 5.20
N ILE A 24 8.60 1.27 4.18
CA ILE A 24 10.06 1.24 4.00
C ILE A 24 10.79 1.83 5.20
N LEU A 25 10.32 2.99 5.66
CA LEU A 25 10.90 3.71 6.78
C LEU A 25 10.88 2.85 8.07
N ASN A 26 9.76 2.22 8.39
CA ASN A 26 9.64 1.34 9.56
C ASN A 26 10.56 0.12 9.45
N GLY A 27 10.69 -0.46 8.25
CA GLY A 27 11.62 -1.54 7.98
C GLY A 27 13.06 -1.13 8.31
N LEU A 28 13.55 -0.04 7.70
CA LEU A 28 14.90 0.48 7.94
C LEU A 28 15.12 0.86 9.42
N ALA A 29 14.15 1.52 10.04
CA ALA A 29 14.25 1.94 11.44
C ALA A 29 14.41 0.73 12.37
N SER A 30 13.70 -0.37 12.11
CA SER A 30 13.74 -1.60 12.93
C SER A 30 15.13 -2.27 12.96
N ILE A 31 15.97 -2.02 11.96
CA ILE A 31 17.30 -2.62 11.82
C ILE A 31 18.44 -1.60 11.98
N SER A 32 18.12 -0.33 12.18
CA SER A 32 19.07 0.79 12.18
C SER A 32 20.22 0.60 13.16
N SER A 33 19.92 0.25 14.42
CA SER A 33 20.93 -0.03 15.44
C SER A 33 21.74 -1.30 15.16
N LYS A 34 21.13 -2.32 14.56
CA LYS A 34 21.76 -3.62 14.28
C LYS A 34 22.82 -3.52 13.19
N TYR A 35 22.54 -2.78 12.12
CA TYR A 35 23.44 -2.64 10.97
C TYR A 35 24.08 -1.25 10.85
N ASN A 36 23.92 -0.39 11.86
CA ASN A 36 24.45 0.97 11.90
C ASN A 36 24.01 1.78 10.66
N VAL A 37 22.69 1.83 10.44
CA VAL A 37 22.04 2.57 9.35
C VAL A 37 21.54 3.92 9.84
N GLU A 38 22.01 5.00 9.24
CA GLU A 38 21.49 6.35 9.42
C GLU A 38 20.47 6.65 8.32
N ILE A 39 19.25 6.97 8.72
CA ILE A 39 18.16 7.29 7.80
C ILE A 39 18.00 8.82 7.74
N SER A 40 17.80 9.32 6.54
CA SER A 40 17.48 10.72 6.27
C SER A 40 16.39 10.83 5.21
N ILE A 41 15.77 12.00 5.13
CA ILE A 41 14.73 12.31 4.16
C ILE A 41 15.15 13.57 3.43
N ALA A 42 15.23 13.54 2.10
CA ALA A 42 15.46 14.73 1.29
C ALA A 42 14.14 15.13 0.63
N VAL A 43 13.80 16.41 0.70
CA VAL A 43 12.50 16.95 0.28
C VAL A 43 12.71 18.14 -0.63
N LYS A 44 12.04 18.14 -1.78
CA LYS A 44 12.00 19.32 -2.67
C LYS A 44 11.34 20.50 -1.95
N GLN A 45 11.88 21.69 -2.15
CA GLN A 45 11.37 22.92 -1.55
C GLN A 45 9.87 23.12 -1.79
N GLU A 46 9.34 22.75 -2.97
CA GLU A 46 7.91 22.87 -3.25
C GLU A 46 7.05 21.91 -2.40
N LEU A 47 7.57 20.72 -2.07
CA LEU A 47 6.87 19.76 -1.23
C LEU A 47 6.95 20.13 0.26
N ALA A 48 8.01 20.84 0.68
CA ALA A 48 8.23 21.21 2.07
C ALA A 48 7.13 22.11 2.68
N VAL A 49 6.27 22.70 1.85
CA VAL A 49 5.11 23.51 2.28
C VAL A 49 3.76 22.79 2.07
N SER A 50 3.79 21.53 1.66
CA SER A 50 2.57 20.75 1.40
C SER A 50 1.99 20.11 2.66
N GLU A 51 0.68 19.87 2.65
CA GLU A 51 -0.01 19.12 3.70
C GLU A 51 0.60 17.71 3.86
N LEU A 52 0.99 17.08 2.75
CA LEU A 52 1.63 15.77 2.76
C LEU A 52 2.94 15.76 3.58
N TYR A 53 3.76 16.80 3.44
CA TYR A 53 4.98 16.90 4.23
C TYR A 53 4.70 17.13 5.71
N SER A 54 3.67 17.93 6.04
CA SER A 54 3.20 18.04 7.44
C SER A 54 2.80 16.68 8.00
N GLN A 55 2.02 15.89 7.25
CA GLN A 55 1.62 14.54 7.66
C GLN A 55 2.83 13.60 7.84
N LEU A 56 3.91 13.78 7.08
CA LEU A 56 5.15 13.04 7.25
C LEU A 56 5.86 13.41 8.56
N LEU A 57 5.97 14.71 8.86
CA LEU A 57 6.58 15.18 10.10
C LEU A 57 5.79 14.75 11.34
N ASP A 58 4.46 14.81 11.27
CA ASP A 58 3.57 14.33 12.33
C ASP A 58 3.78 12.83 12.56
N TYR A 59 3.86 12.05 11.48
CA TYR A 59 4.14 10.63 11.55
C TYR A 59 5.50 10.32 12.20
N LEU A 60 6.57 11.00 11.76
CA LEU A 60 7.90 10.82 12.35
C LEU A 60 7.90 11.11 13.84
N THR A 61 7.18 12.14 14.26
CA THR A 61 7.04 12.51 15.68
C THR A 61 6.30 11.44 16.47
N GLN A 62 5.16 10.97 15.96
CA GLN A 62 4.31 9.98 16.63
C GLN A 62 4.97 8.60 16.70
N SER A 63 5.75 8.22 15.70
CA SER A 63 6.44 6.93 15.63
C SER A 63 7.80 6.89 16.33
N HIS A 64 8.15 7.93 17.12
CA HIS A 64 9.47 8.07 17.77
C HIS A 64 10.65 8.06 16.78
N LEU A 65 10.41 8.52 15.55
CA LEU A 65 11.40 8.65 14.47
C LEU A 65 11.81 10.12 14.23
N SER A 66 11.55 11.00 15.20
CA SER A 66 11.88 12.43 15.13
C SER A 66 13.38 12.73 15.07
N SER A 67 14.23 11.75 15.34
CA SER A 67 15.69 11.84 15.17
C SER A 67 16.13 11.77 13.70
N ILE A 68 15.24 11.37 12.78
CA ILE A 68 15.53 11.31 11.35
C ILE A 68 15.68 12.71 10.80
N LYS A 69 16.83 12.98 10.20
CA LYS A 69 17.15 14.28 9.62
C LYS A 69 16.36 14.49 8.34
N THR A 70 15.75 15.66 8.21
CA THR A 70 15.14 16.14 6.98
C THR A 70 16.03 17.20 6.34
N PHE A 71 16.21 17.10 5.03
CA PHE A 71 16.98 18.04 4.21
C PHE A 71 16.06 18.63 3.15
N ILE A 72 16.23 19.92 2.86
CA ILE A 72 15.47 20.61 1.82
C ILE A 72 16.41 20.96 0.69
N TYR A 73 15.99 20.66 -0.55
CA TYR A 73 16.76 20.96 -1.76
C TYR A 73 15.87 21.62 -2.83
N GLN A 74 16.49 22.34 -3.75
CA GLN A 74 15.86 23.01 -4.89
C GLN A 74 15.67 22.06 -6.07
N THR A 75 14.90 22.47 -7.07
CA THR A 75 14.49 21.61 -8.19
C THR A 75 15.61 21.28 -9.18
N ILE A 76 16.84 21.80 -8.98
CA ILE A 76 17.97 21.58 -9.89
C ILE A 76 18.76 20.35 -9.46
N GLN A 77 19.01 19.42 -10.40
CA GLN A 77 19.70 18.15 -10.13
C GLN A 77 21.08 18.32 -9.46
N THR A 78 21.82 19.37 -9.80
CA THR A 78 23.12 19.68 -9.20
C THR A 78 23.01 19.95 -7.69
N ASP A 79 21.99 20.71 -7.27
CA ASP A 79 21.74 21.02 -5.86
C ASP A 79 21.41 19.75 -5.06
N PHE A 80 20.63 18.84 -5.66
CA PHE A 80 20.35 17.55 -5.04
C PHE A 80 21.62 16.72 -4.83
N VAL A 81 22.48 16.61 -5.86
CA VAL A 81 23.75 15.87 -5.76
C VAL A 81 24.68 16.50 -4.72
N ASP A 82 24.80 17.82 -4.71
CA ASP A 82 25.63 18.55 -3.75
C ASP A 82 25.16 18.31 -2.31
N LEU A 83 23.84 18.32 -2.08
CA LEU A 83 23.23 17.98 -0.79
C LEU A 83 23.60 16.55 -0.36
N LEU A 84 23.45 15.57 -1.25
CA LEU A 84 23.77 14.17 -0.94
C LEU A 84 25.25 14.01 -0.58
N ASN A 85 26.15 14.66 -1.33
CA ASN A 85 27.59 14.66 -1.07
C ASN A 85 27.94 15.33 0.27
N GLN A 86 27.34 16.50 0.56
CA GLN A 86 27.55 17.22 1.82
C GLN A 86 27.20 16.34 3.04
N HIS A 87 26.18 15.49 2.91
CA HIS A 87 25.73 14.60 3.98
C HIS A 87 26.35 13.19 3.91
N ASN A 88 27.27 12.94 2.97
CA ASN A 88 27.93 11.66 2.75
C ASN A 88 26.92 10.50 2.58
N ILE A 89 25.83 10.74 1.85
CA ILE A 89 24.82 9.72 1.58
C ILE A 89 25.44 8.58 0.77
N ASP A 90 25.13 7.34 1.13
CA ASP A 90 25.64 6.15 0.44
C ASP A 90 24.65 5.63 -0.60
N VAL A 91 23.35 5.77 -0.35
CA VAL A 91 22.29 5.29 -1.26
C VAL A 91 20.99 6.10 -1.14
N VAL A 92 20.31 6.28 -2.26
CA VAL A 92 18.97 6.89 -2.33
C VAL A 92 17.92 5.82 -2.65
N MET A 93 16.88 5.67 -1.83
CA MET A 93 15.82 4.69 -2.08
C MET A 93 14.54 4.99 -1.29
N PRO A 94 13.37 4.47 -1.71
CA PRO A 94 13.05 4.06 -3.07
C PRO A 94 12.84 5.29 -3.97
N VAL A 95 13.05 5.12 -5.27
CA VAL A 95 12.92 6.20 -6.26
C VAL A 95 11.86 5.85 -7.30
N ASN A 96 10.69 6.51 -7.25
CA ASN A 96 9.64 6.39 -8.27
C ASN A 96 9.86 7.37 -9.44
N ALA A 97 11.09 7.45 -9.91
CA ALA A 97 11.55 8.29 -11.01
C ALA A 97 12.82 7.66 -11.62
N ASP A 98 13.31 8.26 -12.70
CA ASP A 98 14.62 7.94 -13.25
C ASP A 98 15.61 9.06 -12.87
N LEU A 99 16.70 8.71 -12.18
CA LEU A 99 17.78 9.66 -11.85
C LEU A 99 18.86 9.71 -12.95
N GLY A 100 18.78 8.81 -13.94
CA GLY A 100 19.73 8.68 -15.04
C GLY A 100 20.86 7.70 -14.73
N ALA A 101 21.43 7.12 -15.80
CA ALA A 101 22.50 6.12 -15.72
C ALA A 101 23.81 6.68 -15.11
N ASP A 102 24.06 7.97 -15.33
CA ASP A 102 25.25 8.68 -14.84
C ASP A 102 25.02 9.38 -13.48
N PHE A 103 23.92 9.08 -12.78
CA PHE A 103 23.68 9.62 -11.45
C PHE A 103 24.83 9.21 -10.51
N PRO A 104 25.47 10.16 -9.80
CA PRO A 104 26.78 9.91 -9.16
C PRO A 104 26.71 9.05 -7.89
N LEU A 105 25.51 8.71 -7.41
CA LEU A 105 25.32 7.87 -6.23
C LEU A 105 24.52 6.60 -6.55
N PRO A 106 24.72 5.53 -5.77
CA PRO A 106 23.83 4.37 -5.77
C PRO A 106 22.38 4.75 -5.52
N TRP A 107 21.46 4.20 -6.32
CA TRP A 107 20.02 4.42 -6.12
C TRP A 107 19.19 3.18 -6.45
N VAL A 108 18.06 3.04 -5.76
CA VAL A 108 17.13 1.92 -5.94
C VAL A 108 15.81 2.45 -6.52
N SER A 109 15.53 2.10 -7.78
CA SER A 109 14.28 2.50 -8.44
C SER A 109 13.08 1.70 -7.92
N TYR A 110 11.88 2.18 -8.22
CA TYR A 110 10.63 1.52 -7.87
C TYR A 110 9.63 1.56 -9.04
N ILE A 111 8.95 0.43 -9.27
CA ILE A 111 7.79 0.32 -10.16
C ILE A 111 6.61 -0.25 -9.33
N PRO A 112 5.48 0.47 -9.24
CA PRO A 112 4.35 0.05 -8.42
C PRO A 112 3.55 -1.11 -9.03
N ASP A 113 3.30 -1.05 -10.34
CA ASP A 113 2.46 -1.99 -11.08
C ASP A 113 2.53 -1.76 -12.60
N PHE A 114 1.84 -2.61 -13.37
CA PHE A 114 1.63 -2.49 -14.81
C PHE A 114 0.15 -2.30 -15.17
N GLN A 115 -0.62 -1.51 -14.40
CA GLN A 115 -2.04 -1.28 -14.69
C GLN A 115 -2.29 -0.82 -16.13
N HIS A 116 -1.43 0.02 -16.69
CA HIS A 116 -1.58 0.53 -18.06
C HIS A 116 -1.39 -0.53 -19.16
N ARG A 117 -0.81 -1.69 -18.83
CA ARG A 117 -0.67 -2.83 -19.75
C ARG A 117 -1.89 -3.76 -19.68
N TYR A 118 -2.38 -4.05 -18.48
CA TYR A 118 -3.50 -4.97 -18.27
C TYR A 118 -4.87 -4.30 -18.44
N LEU A 119 -5.00 -3.06 -17.98
CA LEU A 119 -6.24 -2.28 -17.94
C LEU A 119 -6.12 -1.04 -18.83
N PHE A 120 -5.51 -1.17 -20.01
CA PHE A 120 -5.19 -0.05 -20.90
C PHE A 120 -6.42 0.80 -21.27
N LEU A 121 -7.63 0.22 -21.30
CA LEU A 121 -8.89 0.94 -21.54
C LEU A 121 -9.28 1.91 -20.41
N ASN A 122 -8.67 1.78 -19.22
CA ASN A 122 -8.85 2.73 -18.13
C ASN A 122 -7.89 3.92 -18.24
N PHE A 123 -7.00 3.97 -19.22
CA PHE A 123 -6.02 5.04 -19.37
C PHE A 123 -6.16 5.67 -20.76
N THR A 124 -5.81 6.94 -20.88
CA THR A 124 -5.60 7.57 -22.19
C THR A 124 -4.35 7.01 -22.85
N GLU A 125 -4.29 7.06 -24.19
CA GLU A 125 -3.09 6.65 -24.93
C GLU A 125 -1.84 7.42 -24.48
N SER A 126 -1.99 8.71 -24.17
CA SER A 126 -0.90 9.55 -23.67
C SER A 126 -0.40 9.10 -22.29
N GLU A 127 -1.30 8.68 -21.39
CA GLU A 127 -0.91 8.15 -20.07
C GLU A 127 -0.22 6.80 -20.20
N CYS A 128 -0.74 5.90 -21.06
CA CYS A 128 -0.09 4.64 -21.38
C CYS A 128 1.33 4.87 -21.91
N PHE A 129 1.48 5.78 -22.88
CA PHE A 129 2.79 6.11 -23.48
C PHE A 129 3.75 6.75 -22.46
N SER A 130 3.26 7.69 -21.64
CA SER A 130 4.07 8.35 -20.60
C SER A 130 4.57 7.35 -19.55
N ARG A 131 3.70 6.45 -19.07
CA ARG A 131 4.09 5.39 -18.13
C ARG A 131 5.07 4.42 -18.74
N GLU A 132 4.83 4.01 -19.99
CA GLU A 132 5.70 3.10 -20.70
C GLU A 132 7.11 3.66 -20.87
N THR A 133 7.22 4.88 -21.36
CA THR A 133 8.52 5.56 -21.53
C THR A 133 9.23 5.77 -20.20
N ALA A 134 8.51 6.16 -19.14
CA ALA A 134 9.07 6.29 -17.79
C ALA A 134 9.59 4.95 -17.24
N PHE A 135 8.87 3.84 -17.46
CA PHE A 135 9.29 2.53 -16.98
C PHE A 135 10.50 1.99 -17.75
N VAL A 136 10.51 2.15 -19.08
CA VAL A 136 11.68 1.79 -19.91
C VAL A 136 12.92 2.56 -19.48
N ALA A 137 12.80 3.86 -19.23
CA ALA A 137 13.93 4.69 -18.78
C ALA A 137 14.52 4.18 -17.45
N ARG A 138 13.66 3.94 -16.44
CA ARG A 138 14.09 3.37 -15.14
C ARG A 138 14.72 1.99 -15.29
N LEU A 139 14.12 1.11 -16.09
CA LEU A 139 14.64 -0.24 -16.32
C LEU A 139 15.97 -0.21 -17.08
N ARG A 140 16.20 0.78 -17.96
CA ARG A 140 17.47 0.97 -18.64
C ARG A 140 18.55 1.49 -17.69
N ASP A 141 18.23 2.48 -16.86
CA ASP A 141 19.24 3.31 -16.19
C ASP A 141 19.54 2.90 -14.74
N CYS A 142 18.59 2.29 -14.01
CA CYS A 142 18.85 1.85 -12.64
C CYS A 142 19.62 0.53 -12.62
N LYS A 143 20.50 0.32 -11.62
CA LYS A 143 21.17 -1.00 -11.43
C LYS A 143 20.41 -1.93 -10.48
N THR A 144 19.55 -1.38 -9.64
CA THR A 144 18.70 -2.12 -8.69
C THR A 144 17.28 -1.56 -8.73
N MET A 145 16.28 -2.44 -8.70
CA MET A 145 14.87 -2.07 -8.64
C MET A 145 14.14 -2.82 -7.53
N LEU A 146 13.27 -2.09 -6.84
CA LEU A 146 12.35 -2.57 -5.84
C LEU A 146 10.94 -2.68 -6.42
N VAL A 147 10.21 -3.74 -6.07
CA VAL A 147 8.79 -3.92 -6.38
C VAL A 147 8.04 -4.48 -5.17
N ASN A 148 6.71 -4.33 -5.13
CA ASN A 148 5.90 -4.76 -3.98
C ASN A 148 5.63 -6.26 -3.92
N SER A 149 5.81 -6.98 -5.03
CA SER A 149 5.36 -8.37 -5.15
C SER A 149 6.21 -9.13 -6.17
N ASN A 150 6.22 -10.46 -6.07
CA ASN A 150 6.82 -11.32 -7.08
C ASN A 150 6.03 -11.27 -8.38
N ALA A 151 4.71 -11.11 -8.33
CA ALA A 151 3.88 -10.93 -9.50
C ALA A 151 4.27 -9.70 -10.34
N VAL A 152 4.57 -8.55 -9.72
CA VAL A 152 5.08 -7.37 -10.45
C VAL A 152 6.50 -7.59 -10.96
N LYS A 153 7.34 -8.35 -10.25
CA LYS A 153 8.65 -8.78 -10.75
C LYS A 153 8.50 -9.64 -12.01
N ASP A 154 7.58 -10.60 -11.99
CA ASP A 154 7.29 -11.45 -13.14
C ASP A 154 6.75 -10.63 -14.32
N ASP A 155 5.92 -9.61 -14.07
CA ASP A 155 5.45 -8.67 -15.09
C ASP A 155 6.63 -7.92 -15.74
N ILE A 156 7.63 -7.47 -14.96
CA ILE A 156 8.84 -6.85 -15.52
C ILE A 156 9.53 -7.82 -16.48
N VAL A 157 9.76 -9.06 -16.06
CA VAL A 157 10.45 -10.05 -16.89
C VAL A 157 9.64 -10.41 -18.14
N HIS A 158 8.32 -10.44 -18.02
CA HIS A 158 7.42 -10.74 -19.13
C HIS A 158 7.37 -9.61 -20.16
N PHE A 159 7.15 -8.37 -19.73
CA PHE A 159 7.02 -7.21 -20.63
C PHE A 159 8.37 -6.68 -21.14
N TYR A 160 9.46 -6.91 -20.38
CA TYR A 160 10.81 -6.44 -20.69
C TYR A 160 11.83 -7.57 -20.55
N PRO A 161 11.83 -8.57 -21.45
CA PRO A 161 12.67 -9.77 -21.34
C PRO A 161 14.18 -9.50 -21.43
N TRP A 162 14.59 -8.28 -21.78
CA TRP A 162 15.98 -7.82 -21.78
C TRP A 162 16.49 -7.41 -20.40
N VAL A 163 15.61 -7.28 -19.40
CA VAL A 163 15.96 -6.91 -18.03
C VAL A 163 16.48 -8.14 -17.29
N ASN A 164 17.64 -8.02 -16.63
CA ASN A 164 18.15 -9.07 -15.75
C ASN A 164 17.22 -9.22 -14.51
N PRO A 165 16.58 -10.38 -14.28
CA PRO A 165 15.71 -10.57 -13.11
C PRO A 165 16.42 -10.48 -11.76
N GLU A 166 17.75 -10.65 -11.71
CA GLU A 166 18.54 -10.63 -10.47
C GLU A 166 18.66 -9.23 -9.85
N ARG A 167 18.48 -8.17 -10.64
CA ARG A 167 18.43 -6.78 -10.12
C ARG A 167 17.06 -6.33 -9.65
N ILE A 168 16.03 -7.18 -9.77
CA ILE A 168 14.67 -6.87 -9.36
C ILE A 168 14.37 -7.57 -8.03
N PHE A 169 14.06 -6.79 -7.00
CA PHE A 169 13.84 -7.26 -5.65
C PHE A 169 12.40 -7.01 -5.22
N SER A 170 11.68 -8.09 -4.92
CA SER A 170 10.33 -8.02 -4.37
C SER A 170 10.39 -7.88 -2.85
N LEU A 171 9.63 -6.93 -2.31
CA LEU A 171 9.51 -6.78 -0.87
C LEU A 171 8.81 -7.98 -0.24
N PRO A 172 9.23 -8.39 0.98
CA PRO A 172 8.51 -9.42 1.70
C PRO A 172 7.14 -8.88 2.17
N TYR A 173 6.11 -9.72 2.07
CA TYR A 173 4.85 -9.47 2.75
C TYR A 173 5.08 -9.37 4.27
N SER A 174 4.79 -8.20 4.84
CA SER A 174 5.23 -7.80 6.19
C SER A 174 4.24 -6.84 6.90
N PRO A 175 2.98 -7.25 7.11
CA PRO A 175 2.00 -6.47 7.86
C PRO A 175 2.48 -6.22 9.29
N HIS A 176 2.34 -4.99 9.78
CA HIS A 176 2.68 -4.66 11.16
C HIS A 176 1.76 -3.56 11.70
N PRO A 177 1.22 -3.72 12.93
CA PRO A 177 0.42 -2.67 13.55
C PRO A 177 1.32 -1.54 14.03
N LEU A 178 0.78 -0.32 14.01
CA LEU A 178 1.24 0.70 14.94
C LEU A 178 0.62 0.39 16.33
N PRO A 179 1.36 0.50 17.45
CA PRO A 179 0.88 0.10 18.77
C PRO A 179 -0.48 0.71 19.16
N GLU A 180 -0.72 1.95 18.76
CA GLU A 180 -1.96 2.68 19.03
C GLU A 180 -3.19 2.08 18.32
N TRP A 181 -3.01 1.32 17.23
CA TRP A 181 -4.11 0.68 16.49
C TRP A 181 -4.81 -0.42 17.30
N LEU A 182 -4.10 -1.06 18.23
CA LEU A 182 -4.59 -2.22 18.96
C LEU A 182 -5.54 -1.86 20.12
N ASN A 183 -5.61 -0.58 20.49
CA ASN A 183 -6.41 -0.07 21.61
C ASN A 183 -7.50 0.91 21.17
N LEU A 184 -7.84 0.96 19.88
CA LEU A 184 -8.86 1.86 19.36
C LEU A 184 -10.27 1.43 19.77
N ASP A 185 -11.09 2.41 20.15
CA ASP A 185 -12.49 2.19 20.50
C ASP A 185 -13.36 2.13 19.23
N SER A 186 -13.63 0.90 18.77
CA SER A 186 -14.50 0.70 17.61
C SER A 186 -15.95 1.14 17.86
N GLU A 187 -16.44 1.10 19.10
CA GLU A 187 -17.86 1.41 19.38
C GLU A 187 -18.13 2.89 19.25
N HIS A 188 -17.27 3.72 19.83
CA HIS A 188 -17.34 5.17 19.71
C HIS A 188 -17.29 5.63 18.23
N VAL A 189 -16.39 5.05 17.44
CA VAL A 189 -16.26 5.41 16.02
C VAL A 189 -17.46 4.90 15.22
N ARG A 190 -18.02 3.73 15.52
CA ARG A 190 -19.27 3.25 14.90
C ARG A 190 -20.41 4.23 15.11
N GLU A 191 -20.61 4.71 16.35
CA GLU A 191 -21.64 5.70 16.67
C GLU A 191 -21.44 7.00 15.88
N LYS A 192 -20.20 7.51 15.83
CA LYS A 192 -19.83 8.70 15.06
C LYS A 192 -20.23 8.61 13.58
N TYR A 193 -20.08 7.43 12.97
CA TYR A 193 -20.37 7.20 11.55
C TYR A 193 -21.73 6.52 11.29
N SER A 194 -22.56 6.32 12.32
CA SER A 194 -23.83 5.58 12.21
C SER A 194 -23.68 4.17 11.64
N VAL A 195 -22.55 3.52 11.94
CA VAL A 195 -22.27 2.13 11.56
C VAL A 195 -22.89 1.21 12.61
N GLY A 196 -23.65 0.22 12.15
CA GLY A 196 -24.31 -0.79 12.96
C GLY A 196 -23.34 -1.81 13.58
N SER A 197 -23.88 -2.71 14.39
CA SER A 197 -23.07 -3.66 15.16
C SER A 197 -22.48 -4.81 14.34
N ARG A 198 -23.00 -5.09 13.14
CA ARG A 198 -22.57 -6.20 12.28
C ARG A 198 -22.38 -5.71 10.86
N TYR A 199 -21.14 -5.71 10.38
CA TYR A 199 -20.82 -5.22 9.05
C TYR A 199 -19.55 -5.87 8.48
N PHE A 200 -19.51 -5.92 7.15
CA PHE A 200 -18.29 -6.13 6.39
C PHE A 200 -17.73 -4.78 5.96
N MET A 201 -16.42 -4.71 5.74
CA MET A 201 -15.75 -3.46 5.36
C MET A 201 -14.95 -3.60 4.07
N ILE A 202 -15.03 -2.61 3.20
CA ILE A 202 -14.16 -2.42 2.03
C ILE A 202 -13.40 -1.10 2.21
N CYS A 203 -12.07 -1.15 2.08
CA CYS A 203 -11.20 0.03 2.22
C CYS A 203 -10.50 0.33 0.89
N ASN A 204 -11.29 0.65 -0.14
CA ASN A 204 -10.80 0.89 -1.50
C ASN A 204 -11.37 2.18 -2.08
N GLN A 205 -10.59 2.86 -2.93
CA GLN A 205 -11.16 3.86 -3.82
C GLN A 205 -12.16 3.21 -4.77
N PHE A 206 -13.18 3.94 -5.21
CA PHE A 206 -14.24 3.45 -6.09
C PHE A 206 -13.75 3.38 -7.55
N TRP A 207 -12.62 2.73 -7.76
CA TRP A 207 -12.06 2.48 -9.07
C TRP A 207 -12.67 1.22 -9.66
N LEU A 208 -12.76 1.16 -11.00
CA LEU A 208 -13.37 0.03 -11.71
C LEU A 208 -12.74 -1.32 -11.30
N HIS A 209 -11.42 -1.37 -11.23
CA HIS A 209 -10.67 -2.59 -10.87
C HIS A 209 -10.71 -2.94 -9.38
N LYS A 210 -11.36 -2.14 -8.53
CA LYS A 210 -11.62 -2.49 -7.13
C LYS A 210 -12.91 -3.29 -6.97
N ASP A 211 -13.69 -3.41 -8.04
CA ASP A 211 -14.83 -4.35 -8.20
C ASP A 211 -15.82 -4.40 -7.03
N HIS A 212 -16.26 -3.21 -6.62
CA HIS A 212 -17.37 -3.04 -5.67
C HIS A 212 -18.64 -3.74 -6.16
N LYS A 213 -18.84 -3.85 -7.48
CA LYS A 213 -20.01 -4.49 -8.08
C LYS A 213 -20.15 -5.95 -7.63
N THR A 214 -19.07 -6.74 -7.71
CA THR A 214 -19.06 -8.14 -7.22
C THR A 214 -19.38 -8.21 -5.73
N ALA A 215 -18.79 -7.32 -4.92
CA ALA A 215 -19.06 -7.29 -3.48
C ALA A 215 -20.50 -6.92 -3.14
N PHE A 216 -21.11 -5.99 -3.88
CA PHE A 216 -22.51 -5.59 -3.67
C PHE A 216 -23.44 -6.75 -4.00
N THR A 217 -23.18 -7.45 -5.11
CA THR A 217 -23.95 -8.64 -5.51
C THR A 217 -23.83 -9.77 -4.47
N ALA A 218 -22.61 -10.05 -4.01
CA ALA A 218 -22.37 -11.05 -2.97
C ALA A 218 -23.09 -10.71 -1.66
N PHE A 219 -22.94 -9.47 -1.19
CA PHE A 219 -23.60 -8.99 0.03
C PHE A 219 -25.13 -9.08 -0.07
N ALA A 220 -25.72 -8.68 -1.21
CA ALA A 220 -27.16 -8.76 -1.44
C ALA A 220 -27.70 -10.20 -1.36
N SER A 221 -26.93 -11.19 -1.83
CA SER A 221 -27.36 -12.60 -1.78
C SER A 221 -27.46 -13.18 -0.36
N LEU A 222 -26.82 -12.55 0.64
CA LEU A 222 -26.93 -12.99 2.03
C LEU A 222 -28.36 -12.86 2.56
N LYS A 223 -29.16 -11.91 2.03
CA LYS A 223 -30.55 -11.64 2.44
C LYS A 223 -30.70 -11.42 3.96
N ARG A 224 -29.77 -10.65 4.54
CA ARG A 224 -29.69 -10.35 5.97
C ARG A 224 -29.88 -8.86 6.21
N SER A 225 -31.00 -8.47 6.82
CA SER A 225 -31.29 -7.06 7.12
C SER A 225 -30.50 -6.51 8.31
N ASP A 226 -29.89 -7.38 9.12
CA ASP A 226 -29.06 -7.02 10.28
C ASP A 226 -27.61 -6.65 9.92
N LEU A 227 -27.21 -6.84 8.66
CA LEU A 227 -25.86 -6.58 8.19
C LEU A 227 -25.75 -5.24 7.46
N GLN A 228 -24.59 -4.63 7.51
CA GLN A 228 -24.21 -3.52 6.64
C GLN A 228 -22.95 -3.84 5.84
N LEU A 229 -22.80 -3.13 4.72
CA LEU A 229 -21.56 -3.08 3.95
C LEU A 229 -21.01 -1.66 4.05
N VAL A 230 -19.87 -1.50 4.72
CA VAL A 230 -19.21 -0.21 4.94
C VAL A 230 -18.08 -0.06 3.93
N CYS A 231 -18.06 1.03 3.18
CA CYS A 231 -17.04 1.31 2.20
C CYS A 231 -16.36 2.65 2.52
N THR A 232 -15.02 2.65 2.50
CA THR A 232 -14.18 3.85 2.66
C THR A 232 -13.25 3.98 1.47
N GLY A 233 -12.92 5.22 1.09
CA GLY A 233 -12.09 5.55 -0.06
C GLY A 233 -12.65 6.71 -0.88
N ASN A 234 -11.83 7.27 -1.76
CA ASN A 234 -12.28 8.30 -2.68
C ASN A 234 -13.30 7.72 -3.67
N VAL A 235 -14.45 8.39 -3.81
CA VAL A 235 -15.57 7.97 -4.66
C VAL A 235 -15.39 8.42 -6.12
N ASN A 236 -14.47 9.34 -6.39
CA ASN A 236 -14.25 9.91 -7.72
C ASN A 236 -13.15 9.14 -8.46
N ASP A 237 -13.52 8.52 -9.59
CA ASP A 237 -12.57 7.98 -10.58
C ASP A 237 -12.56 8.89 -11.81
N TYR A 238 -11.48 9.65 -12.02
CA TYR A 238 -11.37 10.56 -13.17
C TYR A 238 -11.41 9.83 -14.52
N ARG A 239 -11.10 8.53 -14.53
CA ARG A 239 -11.11 7.68 -15.74
C ARG A 239 -12.53 7.25 -16.10
N ARG A 240 -13.46 7.30 -15.14
CA ARG A 240 -14.86 6.91 -15.32
C ARG A 240 -15.78 7.67 -14.34
N PRO A 241 -16.05 8.96 -14.61
CA PRO A 241 -16.77 9.84 -13.68
C PRO A 241 -18.15 9.32 -13.25
N GLU A 242 -18.87 8.61 -14.13
CA GLU A 242 -20.23 8.11 -13.88
C GLU A 242 -20.25 6.78 -13.07
N TYR A 243 -19.09 6.21 -12.75
CA TYR A 243 -19.02 4.86 -12.18
C TYR A 243 -19.66 4.74 -10.79
N LEU A 244 -19.57 5.79 -9.96
CA LEU A 244 -20.24 5.79 -8.66
C LEU A 244 -21.76 5.71 -8.82
N ASP A 245 -22.32 6.48 -9.74
CA ASP A 245 -23.76 6.50 -10.00
C ASP A 245 -24.25 5.13 -10.47
N GLU A 246 -23.51 4.49 -11.39
CA GLU A 246 -23.80 3.11 -11.81
C GLU A 246 -23.76 2.10 -10.63
N LEU A 247 -22.82 2.26 -9.68
CA LEU A 247 -22.75 1.42 -8.49
C LEU A 247 -23.92 1.65 -7.54
N LEU A 248 -24.40 2.89 -7.40
CA LEU A 248 -25.55 3.25 -6.59
C LEU A 248 -26.86 2.75 -7.20
N GLU A 249 -27.01 2.85 -8.52
CA GLU A 249 -28.11 2.25 -9.28
C GLU A 249 -28.12 0.72 -9.09
N TRP A 250 -26.95 0.08 -9.22
CA TRP A 250 -26.81 -1.36 -8.98
C TRP A 250 -27.19 -1.75 -7.55
N ALA A 251 -26.77 -1.00 -6.54
CA ALA A 251 -27.15 -1.23 -5.15
C ALA A 251 -28.68 -1.08 -4.94
N SER A 252 -29.33 -0.18 -5.69
CA SER A 252 -30.78 0.00 -5.68
C SER A 252 -31.51 -1.19 -6.29
N GLU A 253 -31.06 -1.67 -7.45
CA GLU A 253 -31.59 -2.87 -8.11
C GLU A 253 -31.48 -4.11 -7.21
N LEU A 254 -30.36 -4.24 -6.51
CA LEU A 254 -30.10 -5.28 -5.52
C LEU A 254 -30.86 -5.10 -4.19
N ARG A 255 -31.51 -3.95 -4.00
CA ARG A 255 -32.27 -3.59 -2.78
C ARG A 255 -31.43 -3.54 -1.50
N ILE A 256 -30.16 -3.14 -1.62
CA ILE A 256 -29.23 -3.01 -0.48
C ILE A 256 -28.85 -1.55 -0.15
N SER A 257 -29.44 -0.55 -0.82
CA SER A 257 -29.10 0.86 -0.61
C SER A 257 -29.13 1.30 0.86
N ASN A 258 -30.10 0.80 1.65
CA ASN A 258 -30.23 1.15 3.08
C ASN A 258 -29.20 0.42 3.98
N GLN A 259 -28.47 -0.55 3.44
CA GLN A 259 -27.45 -1.32 4.14
C GLN A 259 -26.03 -0.94 3.71
N LEU A 260 -25.91 -0.08 2.69
CA LEU A 260 -24.65 0.36 2.12
C LEU A 260 -24.26 1.73 2.71
N LEU A 261 -23.09 1.79 3.36
CA LEU A 261 -22.55 3.01 3.96
C LEU A 261 -21.29 3.43 3.21
N LEU A 262 -21.38 4.49 2.41
CA LEU A 262 -20.24 5.07 1.69
C LEU A 262 -19.69 6.24 2.50
N LEU A 263 -18.63 5.99 3.27
CA LEU A 263 -18.09 6.99 4.21
C LEU A 263 -17.08 7.95 3.56
N GLY A 264 -16.67 7.68 2.33
CA GLY A 264 -15.65 8.45 1.63
C GLY A 264 -14.27 8.30 2.29
N HIS A 265 -13.47 9.36 2.23
CA HIS A 265 -12.16 9.41 2.88
C HIS A 265 -12.31 9.88 4.32
N ILE A 266 -11.97 9.01 5.28
CA ILE A 266 -12.06 9.25 6.72
C ILE A 266 -10.67 9.22 7.37
N PRO A 267 -10.48 9.79 8.57
CA PRO A 267 -9.20 9.71 9.28
C PRO A 267 -8.72 8.26 9.44
N LYS A 268 -7.41 8.02 9.28
CA LYS A 268 -6.84 6.66 9.30
C LYS A 268 -7.19 5.90 10.58
N LEU A 269 -7.08 6.54 11.75
CA LEU A 269 -7.41 5.90 13.02
C LEU A 269 -8.90 5.52 13.11
N ASP A 270 -9.80 6.33 12.54
CA ASP A 270 -11.22 5.98 12.46
C ASP A 270 -11.44 4.78 11.53
N GLN A 271 -10.76 4.74 10.38
CA GLN A 271 -10.81 3.60 9.45
C GLN A 271 -10.31 2.30 10.13
N ILE A 272 -9.20 2.35 10.86
CA ILE A 272 -8.67 1.20 11.61
C ILE A 272 -9.61 0.79 12.75
N ALA A 273 -10.23 1.74 13.45
CA ALA A 273 -11.20 1.45 14.50
C ALA A 273 -12.45 0.73 13.94
N LEU A 274 -13.00 1.22 12.82
CA LEU A 274 -14.09 0.54 12.11
C LEU A 274 -13.66 -0.83 11.59
N LEU A 275 -12.46 -0.95 11.02
CA LEU A 275 -11.93 -2.25 10.60
C LEU A 275 -11.85 -3.22 11.80
N GLY A 276 -11.42 -2.71 12.95
CA GLY A 276 -11.38 -3.39 14.24
C GLY A 276 -12.74 -3.87 14.76
N GLY A 277 -13.83 -3.21 14.36
CA GLY A 277 -15.21 -3.60 14.69
C GLY A 277 -15.91 -4.46 13.64
N SER A 278 -15.33 -4.61 12.44
CA SER A 278 -15.92 -5.37 11.33
C SER A 278 -15.86 -6.89 11.54
N LEU A 279 -16.74 -7.61 10.82
CA LEU A 279 -16.73 -9.07 10.71
C LEU A 279 -15.50 -9.56 9.93
N ALA A 280 -15.23 -8.93 8.79
CA ALA A 280 -14.06 -9.17 7.95
C ALA A 280 -13.81 -7.98 7.03
N LEU A 281 -12.56 -7.83 6.58
CA LEU A 281 -12.22 -7.02 5.42
C LEU A 281 -12.59 -7.80 4.15
N LEU A 282 -13.25 -7.13 3.20
CA LEU A 282 -13.41 -7.62 1.84
C LEU A 282 -12.45 -6.86 0.92
N GLN A 283 -11.68 -7.60 0.14
CA GLN A 283 -10.79 -7.04 -0.88
C GLN A 283 -11.05 -7.71 -2.23
N PRO A 284 -12.09 -7.27 -2.96
CA PRO A 284 -12.62 -7.99 -4.12
C PRO A 284 -11.90 -7.67 -5.44
N THR A 285 -10.68 -7.16 -5.35
CA THR A 285 -10.05 -6.42 -6.43
C THR A 285 -9.68 -7.29 -7.63
N LEU A 286 -9.79 -6.73 -8.83
CA LEU A 286 -9.41 -7.37 -10.09
C LEU A 286 -7.94 -7.12 -10.44
N PHE A 287 -7.32 -6.11 -9.82
CA PHE A 287 -5.93 -5.76 -10.04
C PHE A 287 -5.34 -5.07 -8.81
N GLU A 288 -4.08 -5.40 -8.48
CA GLU A 288 -3.25 -4.73 -7.48
C GLU A 288 -1.78 -4.72 -7.91
N GLY A 289 -1.00 -3.74 -7.44
CA GLY A 289 0.46 -3.77 -7.54
C GLY A 289 1.14 -4.44 -6.34
N GLY A 290 0.53 -4.33 -5.18
CA GLY A 290 0.99 -4.93 -3.93
C GLY A 290 -0.07 -5.87 -3.33
N PRO A 291 0.34 -6.93 -2.61
CA PRO A 291 -0.60 -7.92 -2.10
C PRO A 291 -1.66 -7.29 -1.18
N GLY A 292 -2.93 -7.41 -1.57
CA GLY A 292 -4.07 -6.95 -0.78
C GLY A 292 -4.31 -5.43 -0.72
N GLY A 293 -3.68 -4.64 -1.60
CA GLY A 293 -4.04 -3.22 -1.79
C GLY A 293 -3.84 -2.32 -0.56
N GLY A 294 -2.96 -2.70 0.37
CA GLY A 294 -2.68 -1.96 1.61
C GLY A 294 -3.67 -2.25 2.74
N ALA A 295 -4.98 -2.23 2.48
CA ALA A 295 -6.00 -2.49 3.50
C ALA A 295 -5.86 -3.87 4.18
N VAL A 296 -5.41 -4.87 3.43
CA VAL A 296 -5.15 -6.21 3.98
C VAL A 296 -3.99 -6.21 4.97
N TYR A 297 -2.98 -5.34 4.79
CA TYR A 297 -1.91 -5.18 5.78
C TYR A 297 -2.50 -4.68 7.10
N ASP A 298 -3.39 -3.70 7.05
CA ASP A 298 -4.05 -3.14 8.22
C ASP A 298 -4.90 -4.20 8.94
N ALA A 299 -5.73 -4.94 8.20
CA ALA A 299 -6.59 -5.97 8.75
C ALA A 299 -5.79 -7.05 9.49
N ILE A 300 -4.74 -7.59 8.86
CA ILE A 300 -3.89 -8.60 9.47
C ILE A 300 -3.17 -8.05 10.70
N SER A 301 -2.69 -6.81 10.62
CA SER A 301 -2.00 -6.13 11.72
C SER A 301 -2.84 -6.02 12.99
N ILE A 302 -4.17 -5.88 12.84
CA ILE A 302 -5.11 -5.81 13.96
C ILE A 302 -5.87 -7.14 14.20
N GLY A 303 -5.46 -8.22 13.55
CA GLY A 303 -6.00 -9.57 13.73
C GLY A 303 -7.42 -9.75 13.17
N LYS A 304 -7.72 -9.12 12.03
CA LYS A 304 -9.04 -9.21 11.38
C LYS A 304 -9.05 -10.24 10.25
N PRO A 305 -10.14 -11.01 10.12
CA PRO A 305 -10.33 -11.90 8.98
C PRO A 305 -10.32 -11.12 7.67
N VAL A 306 -9.76 -11.74 6.63
CA VAL A 306 -9.69 -11.16 5.28
C VAL A 306 -10.33 -12.12 4.28
N ILE A 307 -11.23 -11.58 3.46
CA ILE A 307 -11.77 -12.27 2.27
C ILE A 307 -11.21 -11.57 1.05
N LEU A 308 -10.43 -12.30 0.25
CA LEU A 308 -9.53 -11.74 -0.76
C LEU A 308 -9.75 -12.40 -2.12
N SER A 309 -9.75 -11.62 -3.20
CA SER A 309 -9.77 -12.20 -4.55
C SER A 309 -8.49 -13.00 -4.82
N ASP A 310 -8.60 -14.06 -5.62
CA ASP A 310 -7.50 -14.98 -5.95
C ASP A 310 -6.54 -14.48 -7.05
N ILE A 311 -6.54 -13.18 -7.35
CA ILE A 311 -5.60 -12.61 -8.33
C ILE A 311 -4.15 -12.93 -7.92
N LYS A 312 -3.26 -13.09 -8.91
CA LYS A 312 -1.88 -13.58 -8.69
C LYS A 312 -1.14 -12.83 -7.56
N VAL A 313 -1.22 -11.49 -7.54
CA VAL A 313 -0.59 -10.63 -6.53
C VAL A 313 -1.12 -10.90 -5.12
N ASN A 314 -2.42 -11.20 -4.99
CA ASN A 314 -3.07 -11.45 -3.70
C ASN A 314 -2.75 -12.85 -3.14
N GLN A 315 -2.30 -13.79 -3.97
CA GLN A 315 -1.82 -15.10 -3.52
C GLN A 315 -0.51 -15.02 -2.72
N GLU A 316 0.14 -13.85 -2.70
CA GLU A 316 1.34 -13.60 -1.87
C GLU A 316 1.01 -13.14 -0.44
N VAL A 317 -0.28 -12.91 -0.12
CA VAL A 317 -0.72 -12.57 1.24
C VAL A 317 -0.57 -13.76 2.17
N MET A 318 0.00 -13.53 3.34
CA MET A 318 0.18 -14.55 4.38
C MET A 318 -0.58 -14.14 5.64
N SER A 319 -1.61 -14.90 6.01
CA SER A 319 -2.43 -14.70 7.22
C SER A 319 -3.03 -16.02 7.69
N GLU A 320 -3.33 -16.13 8.99
CA GLU A 320 -4.01 -17.29 9.58
C GLU A 320 -5.52 -17.32 9.28
N ASP A 321 -6.15 -16.15 9.14
CA ASP A 321 -7.59 -16.01 8.86
C ASP A 321 -7.81 -15.30 7.53
N LEU A 322 -7.59 -16.08 6.46
CA LEU A 322 -7.67 -15.64 5.07
C LEU A 322 -8.52 -16.62 4.28
N THR A 323 -9.52 -16.10 3.58
CA THR A 323 -10.34 -16.88 2.65
C THR A 323 -10.21 -16.27 1.26
N TYR A 324 -9.76 -17.09 0.30
CA TYR A 324 -9.75 -16.70 -1.11
C TYR A 324 -11.10 -16.96 -1.76
N PHE A 325 -11.47 -16.11 -2.72
CA PHE A 325 -12.56 -16.35 -3.64
C PHE A 325 -12.11 -15.99 -5.06
N LYS A 326 -12.71 -16.62 -6.06
CA LYS A 326 -12.40 -16.31 -7.46
C LYS A 326 -12.73 -14.86 -7.81
N ALA A 327 -11.78 -14.11 -8.37
CA ALA A 327 -12.01 -12.72 -8.78
C ALA A 327 -13.24 -12.59 -9.71
N GLY A 328 -14.16 -11.67 -9.38
CA GLY A 328 -15.43 -11.47 -10.08
C GLY A 328 -16.54 -12.49 -9.77
N ASP A 329 -16.30 -13.45 -8.87
CA ASP A 329 -17.28 -14.48 -8.50
C ASP A 329 -18.03 -14.09 -7.22
N ALA A 330 -19.21 -13.49 -7.39
CA ALA A 330 -20.04 -13.03 -6.29
C ALA A 330 -20.59 -14.18 -5.42
N GLU A 331 -20.78 -15.38 -5.99
CA GLU A 331 -21.28 -16.53 -5.25
C GLU A 331 -20.22 -17.06 -4.28
N GLN A 332 -18.97 -17.22 -4.74
CA GLN A 332 -17.87 -17.61 -3.88
C GLN A 332 -17.59 -16.56 -2.79
N LEU A 333 -17.66 -15.27 -3.15
CA LEU A 333 -17.53 -14.19 -2.17
C LEU A 333 -18.64 -14.26 -1.10
N ALA A 334 -19.89 -14.49 -1.50
CA ALA A 334 -21.00 -14.62 -0.55
C ALA A 334 -20.81 -15.83 0.38
N ASN A 335 -20.36 -16.97 -0.15
CA ASN A 335 -20.05 -18.15 0.64
C ASN A 335 -18.95 -17.87 1.68
N ALA A 336 -17.88 -17.16 1.29
CA ALA A 336 -16.82 -16.72 2.20
C ALA A 336 -17.34 -15.72 3.25
N MET A 337 -18.27 -14.83 2.90
CA MET A 337 -18.89 -13.93 3.88
C MET A 337 -19.72 -14.71 4.90
N VAL A 338 -20.43 -15.76 4.48
CA VAL A 338 -21.23 -16.60 5.39
C VAL A 338 -20.37 -17.25 6.48
N THR A 339 -19.14 -17.70 6.15
CA THR A 339 -18.26 -18.33 7.14
C THR A 339 -17.79 -17.36 8.23
N GLN A 340 -17.83 -16.06 7.97
CA GLN A 340 -17.39 -15.01 8.90
C GLN A 340 -18.55 -14.43 9.75
N LEU A 341 -19.80 -14.87 9.55
CA LEU A 341 -20.95 -14.31 10.26
C LEU A 341 -20.96 -14.58 11.77
N SER A 342 -20.32 -15.66 12.22
CA SER A 342 -20.14 -15.97 13.64
C SER A 342 -19.04 -15.14 14.30
N GLY A 343 -18.24 -14.43 13.50
CA GLY A 343 -16.98 -13.84 13.93
C GLY A 343 -15.88 -14.89 14.12
N SER A 344 -14.64 -14.41 14.05
CA SER A 344 -13.44 -15.21 14.35
C SER A 344 -12.80 -14.77 15.66
N PRO A 345 -12.15 -15.69 16.38
CA PRO A 345 -11.30 -15.34 17.50
C PRO A 345 -10.18 -14.39 17.05
N LYS A 346 -10.10 -13.20 17.64
CA LYS A 346 -9.00 -12.27 17.41
C LYS A 346 -7.75 -12.76 18.16
N PRO A 347 -6.56 -12.83 17.53
CA PRO A 347 -5.30 -13.08 18.23
C PRO A 347 -5.06 -12.07 19.36
N SER A 348 -4.31 -12.48 20.40
CA SER A 348 -3.99 -11.57 21.51
C SER A 348 -3.15 -10.38 21.04
N THR A 349 -3.29 -9.24 21.71
CA THR A 349 -2.51 -8.03 21.45
C THR A 349 -1.00 -8.32 21.43
N ASP A 350 -0.50 -9.11 22.39
CA ASP A 350 0.92 -9.50 22.44
C ASP A 350 1.35 -10.31 21.21
N THR A 351 0.48 -11.19 20.70
CA THR A 351 0.77 -11.97 19.50
C THR A 351 0.88 -11.05 18.28
N LEU A 352 -0.06 -10.11 18.12
CA LEU A 352 -0.07 -9.15 17.03
C LEU A 352 1.15 -8.23 17.06
N ILE A 353 1.54 -7.73 18.23
CA ILE A 353 2.75 -6.91 18.42
C ILE A 353 4.00 -7.72 18.05
N ASN A 354 4.13 -8.93 18.57
CA ASN A 354 5.30 -9.78 18.30
C ASN A 354 5.42 -10.13 16.82
N ASN A 355 4.31 -10.42 16.15
CA ASN A 355 4.29 -10.66 14.70
C ASN A 355 4.66 -9.39 13.92
N GLY A 356 4.14 -8.23 14.32
CA GLY A 356 4.49 -6.93 13.77
C GLY A 356 5.99 -6.64 13.82
N ILE A 357 6.61 -6.82 14.99
CA ILE A 357 8.06 -6.62 15.19
C ILE A 357 8.86 -7.54 14.27
N LYS A 358 8.50 -8.83 14.20
CA LYS A 358 9.16 -9.79 13.29
C LYS A 358 9.02 -9.39 11.83
N ASN A 359 7.85 -8.92 11.42
CA ASN A 359 7.58 -8.47 10.06
C ASN A 359 8.36 -7.21 9.71
N GLN A 360 8.46 -6.25 10.63
CA GLN A 360 9.30 -5.06 10.45
C GLN A 360 10.79 -5.44 10.31
N GLN A 361 11.29 -6.34 11.16
CA GLN A 361 12.67 -6.83 11.07
C GLN A 361 12.93 -7.55 9.75
N LYS A 362 12.03 -8.45 9.32
CA LYS A 362 12.11 -9.14 8.03
C LYS A 362 12.17 -8.16 6.86
N LEU A 363 11.33 -7.12 6.89
CA LEU A 363 11.36 -6.05 5.90
C LEU A 363 12.68 -5.29 5.94
N GLY A 364 13.14 -4.88 7.13
CA GLY A 364 14.40 -4.17 7.32
C GLY A 364 15.61 -4.95 6.82
N GLU A 365 15.68 -6.25 7.11
CA GLU A 365 16.74 -7.14 6.62
C GLU A 365 16.71 -7.27 5.10
N ALA A 366 15.52 -7.44 4.49
CA ALA A 366 15.40 -7.45 3.04
C ALA A 366 15.85 -6.12 2.41
N LEU A 367 15.49 -4.98 2.99
CA LEU A 367 15.92 -3.66 2.52
C LEU A 367 17.44 -3.49 2.66
N TYR A 368 18.02 -3.93 3.77
CA TYR A 368 19.46 -3.90 3.97
C TYR A 368 20.20 -4.73 2.91
N ASP A 369 19.74 -5.94 2.61
CA ASP A 369 20.33 -6.80 1.58
C ASP A 369 20.25 -6.15 0.20
N ILE A 370 19.12 -5.50 -0.12
CA ILE A 370 18.95 -4.73 -1.37
C ILE A 370 19.95 -3.58 -1.43
N ILE A 371 20.14 -2.85 -0.33
CA ILE A 371 21.12 -1.77 -0.26
C ILE A 371 22.53 -2.32 -0.48
N GLN A 372 22.93 -3.39 0.20
CA GLN A 372 24.26 -3.97 0.05
C GLN A 372 24.54 -4.39 -1.40
N LYS A 373 23.60 -5.10 -2.04
CA LYS A 373 23.71 -5.46 -3.47
C LYS A 373 23.78 -4.24 -4.37
N THR A 374 23.03 -3.19 -4.06
CA THR A 374 23.10 -1.94 -4.81
C THR A 374 24.49 -1.33 -4.70
N LEU A 375 25.07 -1.23 -3.50
CA LEU A 375 26.43 -0.73 -3.33
C LEU A 375 27.47 -1.58 -4.06
N GLU A 376 27.27 -2.90 -4.16
CA GLU A 376 28.14 -3.78 -4.95
C GLU A 376 28.08 -3.50 -6.46
N TYR A 377 26.90 -3.22 -7.01
CA TYR A 377 26.75 -2.91 -8.45
C TYR A 377 27.31 -1.54 -8.86
N TYR A 378 27.54 -0.65 -7.89
CA TYR A 378 28.10 0.70 -8.12
C TYR A 378 29.61 0.80 -7.82
N LYS A 379 30.24 -0.24 -7.28
CA LYS A 379 31.70 -0.40 -7.29
C LYS A 379 32.16 -0.80 -8.68
#